data_AF-A0A816ZRD5-F1
#
_entry.id   AF-A0A816ZRD5-F1
#
_cell.length_a   1.000
_cell.length_b   1.000
_cell.length_c   1.000
_cell.angle_alpha   90.00
_cell.angle_beta   90.00
_cell.angle_gamma   90.00
#
_symmetry.space_group_name_H-M   'P 1'
#
loop_
_entity.id
_entity.type
_entity.pdbx_description
1 polymer ?
#
loop_
_entity_poly.entity_id
_entity_poly.type
_entity_poly.pdbx_seq_one_letter_code
_entity_poly.pdbx_strand_id
1 'polypeptide(L)'
;MSAHSVFDGIKTALVETTFLALDNSETSYDAVIQFYSAEGLPKMDLMGHADPYFIANIDDRISYTSSIQSNTGTPVWDDEKWIVRNIPFDAKLTVKIFDKDDEKIIDDYIGEFSIVNLINYRAPSMGHEIIAPLFARHNGYFHLSVYSMESAEETKHLPRYIFDGPCRYSRHDSLAVGRLTMLNADCIYSTWKIQMKRISVFFKPQERQHWNKKYKAAQAIFGDGPLAVATKTTIKLAHKTLYGRTLKHNENGTLTNADDLWKLVFADRTTKSIKPCRYTYVIDNNTWRFSETDIQFFADFASKHALLANGSEYVRYAGEFHLRPKHGWANCDNQWANCDNKWEIVFDNGSGTYAPSPELLINLKDLLLFNFPGLNIVTYDYKDPELKKSLAALKEAVENNKTSVSTIQNVVFSCSNSV
;
A
#
# COMPACT_ATOMS: atom_id res chain seq x y z
N MET A 1 -4.95 53.17 -11.57
CA MET A 1 -4.79 51.76 -11.13
C MET A 1 -6.03 51.40 -10.34
N SER A 2 -6.80 50.40 -10.79
CA SER A 2 -8.06 50.04 -10.13
C SER A 2 -7.79 49.30 -8.82
N ALA A 3 -8.69 49.42 -7.85
CA ALA A 3 -8.58 48.74 -6.55
C ALA A 3 -8.39 47.22 -6.69
N HIS A 4 -8.87 46.61 -7.79
CA HIS A 4 -8.64 45.19 -8.11
C HIS A 4 -7.15 44.83 -8.26
N SER A 5 -6.31 45.67 -8.87
CA SER A 5 -4.89 45.34 -9.07
C SER A 5 -4.07 45.41 -7.78
N VAL A 6 -4.55 46.15 -6.78
CA VAL A 6 -3.90 46.26 -5.46
C VAL A 6 -4.26 45.04 -4.60
N PHE A 7 -5.50 44.55 -4.68
CA PHE A 7 -5.92 43.34 -3.94
C PHE A 7 -5.33 42.04 -4.51
N ASP A 8 -5.14 41.94 -5.83
CA ASP A 8 -4.43 40.80 -6.42
C ASP A 8 -2.94 40.83 -6.09
N GLY A 9 -2.30 42.01 -6.07
CA GLY A 9 -0.92 42.15 -5.61
C GLY A 9 -0.74 41.77 -4.13
N ILE A 10 -1.69 42.12 -3.27
CA ILE A 10 -1.68 41.77 -1.84
C ILE A 10 -2.00 40.29 -1.62
N LYS A 11 -2.87 39.66 -2.42
CA LYS A 11 -3.12 38.20 -2.35
C LYS A 11 -1.93 37.40 -2.86
N THR A 12 -1.29 37.80 -3.96
CA THR A 12 -0.09 37.11 -4.47
C THR A 12 1.09 37.29 -3.51
N ALA A 13 1.26 38.49 -2.94
CA ALA A 13 2.27 38.74 -1.91
C ALA A 13 1.95 38.00 -0.60
N LEU A 14 0.70 37.93 -0.13
CA LEU A 14 0.34 37.14 1.06
C LEU A 14 0.45 35.64 0.79
N VAL A 15 0.17 35.16 -0.43
CA VAL A 15 0.37 33.75 -0.78
C VAL A 15 1.86 33.43 -0.83
N GLU A 16 2.70 34.24 -1.47
CA GLU A 16 4.16 34.06 -1.46
C GLU A 16 4.76 34.22 -0.06
N THR A 17 4.29 35.17 0.75
CA THR A 17 4.81 35.42 2.11
C THR A 17 4.30 34.39 3.13
N THR A 18 3.11 33.79 2.92
CA THR A 18 2.60 32.70 3.79
C THR A 18 3.23 31.35 3.43
N PHE A 19 3.72 31.17 2.20
CA PHE A 19 4.52 29.99 1.84
C PHE A 19 6.00 30.08 2.26
N LEU A 20 6.51 31.28 2.54
CA LEU A 20 7.89 31.49 3.00
C LEU A 20 8.07 31.51 4.53
N ALA A 21 6.99 31.35 5.31
CA ALA A 21 6.99 31.51 6.76
C ALA A 21 6.54 30.27 7.56
N LEU A 22 6.75 29.07 7.01
CA LEU A 22 6.76 27.83 7.79
C LEU A 22 8.02 27.04 7.43
N ASP A 23 9.02 27.15 8.33
CA ASP A 23 10.22 26.30 8.46
C ASP A 23 11.53 26.72 7.74
N ASN A 24 11.74 28.03 7.57
CA ASN A 24 12.88 28.58 6.81
C ASN A 24 14.20 28.74 7.62
N SER A 25 14.60 27.75 8.43
CA SER A 25 15.90 27.84 9.15
C SER A 25 16.65 26.53 9.44
N GLU A 26 16.23 25.38 8.93
CA GLU A 26 17.02 24.15 9.06
C GLU A 26 17.40 23.62 7.70
N THR A 27 18.70 23.42 7.50
CA THR A 27 19.24 22.68 6.37
C THR A 27 18.55 21.31 6.32
N SER A 28 17.95 20.98 5.18
CA SER A 28 17.34 19.67 4.98
C SER A 28 18.23 18.73 4.20
N TYR A 29 18.02 17.44 4.43
CA TYR A 29 18.84 16.39 3.86
C TYR A 29 17.97 15.33 3.18
N ASP A 30 18.53 14.72 2.15
CA ASP A 30 18.01 13.51 1.54
C ASP A 30 18.87 12.32 2.01
N ALA A 31 18.22 11.22 2.37
CA ALA A 31 18.88 10.00 2.83
C ALA A 31 18.52 8.80 1.96
N VAL A 32 19.53 8.03 1.60
CA VAL A 32 19.41 6.69 1.03
C VAL A 32 19.92 5.70 2.08
N ILE A 33 19.01 4.90 2.60
CA ILE A 33 19.30 3.86 3.58
C ILE A 33 19.24 2.51 2.86
N GLN A 34 20.34 1.78 2.88
CA GLN A 34 20.42 0.40 2.40
C GLN A 34 20.50 -0.52 3.60
N PHE A 35 19.51 -1.40 3.74
CA PHE A 35 19.53 -2.46 4.74
C PHE A 35 20.17 -3.70 4.11
N TYR A 36 21.09 -4.36 4.81
CA TYR A 36 21.83 -5.52 4.26
C TYR A 36 21.41 -6.81 4.93
N SER A 37 21.58 -6.92 6.24
CA SER A 37 21.38 -8.19 6.94
C SER A 37 21.29 -8.00 8.45
N ALA A 38 20.95 -9.07 9.16
CA ALA A 38 21.24 -9.22 10.57
C ALA A 38 21.90 -10.58 10.82
N GLU A 39 22.56 -10.73 11.97
CA GLU A 39 23.19 -11.99 12.36
C GLU A 39 23.13 -12.23 13.87
N GLY A 40 23.15 -13.50 14.26
CA GLY A 40 23.11 -13.88 15.68
C GLY A 40 21.75 -13.67 16.35
N LEU A 41 20.67 -13.63 15.55
CA LEU A 41 19.32 -13.49 16.10
C LEU A 41 18.95 -14.71 16.96
N PRO A 42 18.30 -14.50 18.12
CA PRO A 42 17.88 -15.60 18.98
C PRO A 42 16.83 -16.48 18.27
N LYS A 43 16.76 -17.75 18.67
CA LYS A 43 15.61 -18.58 18.35
C LYS A 43 14.41 -18.10 19.17
N MET A 44 13.31 -17.89 18.50
CA MET A 44 12.07 -17.40 19.09
C MET A 44 10.98 -18.47 19.07
N ASP A 45 11.03 -19.41 18.11
CA ASP A 45 10.14 -20.57 18.03
C ASP A 45 10.68 -21.85 18.70
N LEU A 46 9.74 -22.68 19.20
CA LEU A 46 10.01 -23.99 19.82
C LEU A 46 10.65 -25.00 18.85
N MET A 47 10.32 -24.91 17.55
CA MET A 47 10.90 -25.73 16.49
C MET A 47 11.23 -24.88 15.27
N GLY A 48 12.51 -24.53 15.10
CA GLY A 48 12.99 -23.72 13.98
C GLY A 48 13.94 -22.61 14.40
N HIS A 49 14.26 -21.74 13.45
CA HIS A 49 14.79 -20.40 13.66
C HIS A 49 13.63 -19.39 13.45
N ALA A 50 13.84 -18.14 13.87
CA ALA A 50 12.90 -17.06 13.64
C ALA A 50 12.61 -16.82 12.14
N ASP A 51 11.47 -16.20 11.86
CA ASP A 51 11.07 -15.58 10.60
C ASP A 51 11.23 -14.03 10.67
N PRO A 52 12.47 -13.50 10.73
CA PRO A 52 12.71 -12.11 11.05
C PRO A 52 12.25 -11.11 9.97
N TYR A 53 11.78 -9.96 10.44
CA TYR A 53 11.63 -8.73 9.65
C TYR A 53 11.91 -7.50 10.52
N PHE A 54 12.05 -6.34 9.89
CA PHE A 54 12.24 -5.09 10.61
C PHE A 54 11.24 -4.00 10.21
N ILE A 55 11.00 -3.10 11.15
CA ILE A 55 10.33 -1.82 10.96
C ILE A 55 11.35 -0.73 11.27
N ALA A 56 11.71 0.05 10.26
CA ALA A 56 12.55 1.23 10.39
C ALA A 56 11.67 2.48 10.44
N ASN A 57 12.06 3.46 11.23
CA ASN A 57 11.28 4.68 11.45
C ASN A 57 12.22 5.89 11.61
N ILE A 58 11.88 7.01 10.97
CA ILE A 58 12.56 8.29 11.19
C ILE A 58 11.61 9.23 11.92
N ASP A 59 12.02 9.68 13.11
CA ASP A 59 11.35 10.66 13.99
C ASP A 59 9.87 10.40 14.32
N ASP A 60 9.41 9.15 14.21
CA ASP A 60 8.00 8.74 14.26
C ASP A 60 7.12 9.40 13.18
N ARG A 61 7.74 9.89 12.11
CA ARG A 61 7.09 10.62 11.00
C ARG A 61 6.90 9.77 9.76
N ILE A 62 7.85 8.88 9.47
CA ILE A 62 7.82 8.00 8.31
C ILE A 62 8.43 6.65 8.66
N SER A 63 7.86 5.58 8.11
CA SER A 63 8.23 4.20 8.43
C SER A 63 8.44 3.36 7.18
N TYR A 64 9.34 2.39 7.28
CA TYR A 64 9.61 1.36 6.30
C TYR A 64 9.50 -0.01 6.94
N THR A 65 8.96 -1.00 6.21
CA THR A 65 8.85 -2.38 6.68
C THR A 65 9.50 -3.28 5.64
N SER A 66 10.53 -4.03 6.05
CA SER A 66 11.24 -4.99 5.19
C SER A 66 10.35 -6.15 4.77
N SER A 67 10.82 -6.99 3.86
CA SER A 67 10.38 -8.38 3.66
C SER A 67 10.66 -9.25 4.90
N ILE A 68 9.89 -10.34 5.04
CA ILE A 68 10.11 -11.38 6.07
C ILE A 68 11.04 -12.43 5.47
N GLN A 69 12.05 -12.84 6.22
CA GLN A 69 12.99 -13.89 5.83
C GLN A 69 12.70 -15.16 6.61
N SER A 70 12.57 -16.29 5.92
CA SER A 70 12.10 -17.54 6.52
C SER A 70 13.18 -18.28 7.30
N ASN A 71 12.83 -18.76 8.50
CA ASN A 71 13.53 -19.77 9.27
C ASN A 71 15.05 -19.54 9.31
N THR A 72 15.45 -18.34 9.72
CA THR A 72 16.85 -17.91 9.69
C THR A 72 17.22 -17.03 10.88
N GLY A 73 18.39 -17.30 11.47
CA GLY A 73 19.03 -16.40 12.45
C GLY A 73 19.97 -15.37 11.81
N THR A 74 20.12 -15.42 10.48
CA THR A 74 21.01 -14.57 9.68
C THR A 74 20.28 -14.06 8.43
N PRO A 75 19.22 -13.24 8.58
CA PRO A 75 18.44 -12.77 7.44
C PRO A 75 19.21 -11.81 6.53
N VAL A 76 18.87 -11.83 5.24
CA VAL A 76 19.44 -10.96 4.20
C VAL A 76 18.35 -10.15 3.53
N TRP A 77 18.61 -8.87 3.31
CA TRP A 77 17.71 -7.84 2.78
C TRP A 77 18.42 -6.96 1.75
N ASP A 78 19.40 -7.48 0.99
CA ASP A 78 20.22 -6.70 0.06
C ASP A 78 19.42 -5.88 -0.97
N ASP A 79 18.21 -6.31 -1.29
CA ASP A 79 17.33 -5.57 -2.17
C ASP A 79 16.54 -4.46 -1.47
N GLU A 80 16.55 -4.33 -0.14
CA GLU A 80 15.76 -3.38 0.66
C GLU A 80 16.43 -2.01 0.78
N LYS A 81 15.96 -1.09 -0.06
CA LYS A 81 16.43 0.30 -0.13
C LYS A 81 15.32 1.28 0.19
N TRP A 82 15.60 2.20 1.11
CA TRP A 82 14.69 3.27 1.51
C TRP A 82 15.28 4.63 1.17
N ILE A 83 14.56 5.39 0.36
CA ILE A 83 14.95 6.76 -0.01
C ILE A 83 13.95 7.71 0.64
N VAL A 84 14.45 8.62 1.47
CA VAL A 84 13.67 9.62 2.19
C VAL A 84 14.20 11.01 1.86
N ARG A 85 13.30 11.92 1.49
CA ARG A 85 13.64 13.30 1.16
C ARG A 85 13.26 14.25 2.28
N ASN A 86 14.00 15.34 2.36
CA ASN A 86 13.71 16.49 3.20
C ASN A 86 13.54 16.10 4.70
N ILE A 87 14.55 15.43 5.25
CA ILE A 87 14.67 15.12 6.69
C ILE A 87 15.56 16.17 7.39
N PRO A 88 15.33 16.47 8.69
CA PRO A 88 16.18 17.40 9.43
C PRO A 88 17.61 16.90 9.64
N PHE A 89 18.50 17.82 10.01
CA PHE A 89 19.88 17.50 10.38
C PHE A 89 19.99 16.55 11.59
N ASP A 90 19.09 16.68 12.56
CA ASP A 90 19.06 15.90 13.80
C ASP A 90 18.14 14.66 13.71
N ALA A 91 17.76 14.26 12.50
CA ALA A 91 16.89 13.11 12.27
C ALA A 91 17.44 11.84 12.94
N LYS A 92 16.55 11.16 13.68
CA LYS A 92 16.82 9.90 14.38
C LYS A 92 16.18 8.74 13.61
N LEU A 93 16.98 7.73 13.29
CA LEU A 93 16.51 6.45 12.76
C LEU A 93 16.38 5.44 13.91
N THR A 94 15.21 4.82 14.06
CA THR A 94 14.98 3.69 14.97
C THR A 94 14.64 2.46 14.13
N VAL A 95 15.29 1.32 14.41
CA VAL A 95 15.02 0.05 13.72
C VAL A 95 14.61 -0.98 14.74
N LYS A 96 13.41 -1.53 14.58
CA LYS A 96 12.80 -2.56 15.43
C LYS A 96 12.73 -3.87 14.67
N ILE A 97 13.20 -4.94 15.29
CA ILE A 97 13.25 -6.28 14.70
C ILE A 97 12.20 -7.16 15.38
N PHE A 98 11.47 -7.91 14.57
CA PHE A 98 10.37 -8.78 14.98
C PHE A 98 10.55 -10.15 14.35
N ASP A 99 10.05 -11.15 15.05
CA ASP A 99 9.86 -12.50 14.55
C ASP A 99 8.41 -12.71 14.11
N LYS A 100 8.22 -13.13 12.86
CA LYS A 100 6.89 -13.37 12.32
C LYS A 100 6.38 -14.73 12.78
N ASP A 101 5.35 -14.72 13.62
CA ASP A 101 4.62 -15.94 13.98
C ASP A 101 3.21 -15.88 13.35
N ASP A 102 2.91 -16.87 12.50
CA ASP A 102 1.61 -16.98 11.83
C ASP A 102 0.51 -17.51 12.78
N GLU A 103 0.87 -18.14 13.90
CA GLU A 103 -0.06 -18.63 14.93
C GLU A 103 -0.40 -17.56 15.98
N LYS A 104 0.45 -16.53 16.16
CA LYS A 104 0.22 -15.44 17.13
C LYS A 104 -0.38 -14.18 16.51
N ILE A 105 -1.22 -13.51 17.30
CA ILE A 105 -1.81 -12.20 16.95
C ILE A 105 -0.80 -11.07 17.08
N ILE A 106 0.19 -11.20 17.95
CA ILE A 106 1.28 -10.23 18.13
C ILE A 106 2.56 -10.95 17.74
N ASP A 107 3.30 -10.37 16.79
CA ASP A 107 4.60 -10.89 16.38
C ASP A 107 5.62 -10.68 17.51
N ASP A 108 6.54 -11.62 17.71
CA ASP A 108 7.46 -11.57 18.85
C ASP A 108 8.53 -10.52 18.63
N TYR A 109 8.74 -9.67 19.64
CA TYR A 109 9.71 -8.59 19.54
C TYR A 109 11.12 -9.09 19.86
N ILE A 110 12.04 -8.99 18.89
CA ILE A 110 13.42 -9.42 19.07
C ILE A 110 14.24 -8.32 19.74
N GLY A 111 14.11 -7.08 19.30
CA GLY A 111 14.86 -5.96 19.85
C GLY A 111 14.92 -4.76 18.92
N GLU A 112 15.69 -3.75 19.30
CA GLU A 112 15.89 -2.54 18.51
C GLU A 112 17.28 -1.93 18.67
N PHE A 113 17.57 -0.98 17.79
CA PHE A 113 18.66 -0.02 17.95
C PHE A 113 18.22 1.35 17.39
N SER A 114 18.99 2.38 17.70
CA SER A 114 18.74 3.74 17.23
C SER A 114 20.02 4.43 16.78
N ILE A 115 19.93 5.18 15.68
CA ILE A 115 20.95 6.10 15.19
C ILE A 115 20.43 7.52 15.44
N VAL A 116 21.04 8.22 16.40
CA VAL A 116 20.58 9.54 16.87
C VAL A 116 20.89 10.66 15.89
N ASN A 117 21.95 10.53 15.08
CA ASN A 117 22.29 11.49 14.03
C ASN A 117 22.41 10.74 12.70
N LEU A 118 21.28 10.58 12.02
CA LEU A 118 21.20 9.83 10.77
C LEU A 118 22.07 10.45 9.68
N ILE A 119 22.18 11.78 9.66
CA ILE A 119 22.89 12.51 8.61
C ILE A 119 24.40 12.29 8.68
N ASN A 120 24.98 12.30 9.88
CA ASN A 120 26.42 12.08 10.08
C ASN A 120 26.75 10.63 10.43
N TYR A 121 25.89 9.70 10.02
CA TYR A 121 26.02 8.29 10.32
C TYR A 121 27.37 7.72 9.85
N ARG A 122 27.99 6.92 10.71
CA ARG A 122 29.13 6.06 10.38
C ARG A 122 28.82 4.65 10.84
N ALA A 123 28.96 3.70 9.92
CA ALA A 123 28.71 2.30 10.22
C ALA A 123 29.72 1.77 11.24
N PRO A 124 29.28 1.12 12.33
CA PRO A 124 30.16 0.37 13.20
C PRO A 124 30.80 -0.81 12.45
N SER A 125 32.03 -1.20 12.81
CA SER A 125 32.74 -2.30 12.14
C SER A 125 32.05 -3.65 12.27
N MET A 126 31.30 -3.86 13.37
CA MET A 126 30.59 -5.11 13.68
C MET A 126 29.09 -5.02 13.39
N GLY A 127 28.58 -3.89 12.89
CA GLY A 127 27.14 -3.62 12.82
C GLY A 127 26.55 -3.06 14.13
N HIS A 128 25.25 -2.80 14.13
CA HIS A 128 24.51 -2.26 15.28
C HIS A 128 24.04 -3.38 16.20
N GLU A 129 24.35 -3.28 17.49
CA GLU A 129 23.83 -4.18 18.50
C GLU A 129 22.30 -4.10 18.60
N ILE A 130 21.64 -5.25 18.49
CA ILE A 130 20.20 -5.37 18.65
C ILE A 130 19.92 -5.60 20.14
N ILE A 131 19.19 -4.68 20.77
CA ILE A 131 18.95 -4.72 22.22
C ILE A 131 17.50 -5.12 22.49
N ALA A 132 17.33 -6.18 23.30
CA ALA A 132 16.03 -6.61 23.80
C ALA A 132 15.51 -5.64 24.87
N PRO A 133 14.18 -5.44 24.99
CA PRO A 133 13.62 -4.49 25.95
C PRO A 133 13.73 -5.00 27.39
N LEU A 134 13.75 -6.33 27.59
CA LEU A 134 13.90 -6.95 28.89
C LEU A 134 15.39 -7.18 29.18
N PHE A 135 15.89 -6.60 30.28
CA PHE A 135 17.27 -6.73 30.76
C PHE A 135 18.38 -6.27 29.79
N ALA A 136 18.04 -5.52 28.74
CA ALA A 136 19.00 -5.04 27.74
C ALA A 136 19.88 -6.16 27.14
N ARG A 137 19.29 -7.36 26.95
CA ARG A 137 20.02 -8.49 26.38
C ARG A 137 20.42 -8.20 24.94
N HIS A 138 21.67 -8.49 24.59
CA HIS A 138 22.18 -8.45 23.23
C HIS A 138 21.62 -9.62 22.40
N ASN A 139 20.96 -9.30 21.28
CA ASN A 139 20.24 -10.23 20.40
C ASN A 139 20.80 -10.25 18.96
N GLY A 140 22.10 -9.96 18.81
CA GLY A 140 22.79 -10.01 17.52
C GLY A 140 23.10 -8.64 16.94
N TYR A 141 23.59 -8.62 15.71
CA TYR A 141 24.01 -7.40 15.01
C TYR A 141 23.18 -7.14 13.77
N PHE A 142 22.93 -5.87 13.47
CA PHE A 142 22.23 -5.41 12.26
C PHE A 142 23.16 -4.58 11.38
N HIS A 143 23.15 -4.86 10.07
CA HIS A 143 24.05 -4.25 9.09
C HIS A 143 23.27 -3.35 8.12
N LEU A 144 23.64 -2.07 8.07
CA LEU A 144 23.09 -1.09 7.13
C LEU A 144 24.12 -0.02 6.76
N SER A 145 23.89 0.63 5.62
CA SER A 145 24.56 1.88 5.25
C SER A 145 23.55 3.01 5.09
N VAL A 146 24.03 4.23 5.34
CA VAL A 146 23.27 5.46 5.09
C VAL A 146 24.18 6.37 4.27
N TYR A 147 23.64 6.85 3.15
CA TYR A 147 24.21 7.93 2.38
C TYR A 147 23.28 9.13 2.49
N SER A 148 23.80 10.24 3.00
CA SER A 148 23.08 11.50 3.18
C SER A 148 23.70 12.60 2.35
N MET A 149 22.88 13.53 1.86
CA MET A 149 23.31 14.74 1.18
C MET A 149 22.34 15.87 1.51
N GLU A 150 22.80 17.12 1.47
CA GLU A 150 21.88 18.26 1.54
C GLU A 150 20.85 18.15 0.41
N SER A 151 19.58 18.40 0.74
CA SER A 151 18.48 18.36 -0.22
C SER A 151 18.74 19.37 -1.35
N ALA A 152 18.49 18.98 -2.60
CA ALA A 152 18.56 19.89 -3.73
C ALA A 152 17.40 20.88 -3.71
N GLU A 153 17.48 21.99 -4.46
CA GLU A 153 16.39 22.97 -4.58
C GLU A 153 15.06 22.33 -5.04
N GLU A 154 15.14 21.30 -5.87
CA GLU A 154 13.99 20.49 -6.32
C GLU A 154 13.34 19.66 -5.21
N THR A 155 14.05 19.37 -4.11
CA THR A 155 13.50 18.59 -2.98
C THR A 155 13.23 19.44 -1.75
N LYS A 156 13.91 20.58 -1.58
CA LYS A 156 13.70 21.55 -0.48
C LYS A 156 12.27 22.07 -0.38
N HIS A 157 11.61 22.30 -1.53
CA HIS A 157 10.24 22.81 -1.57
C HIS A 157 9.16 21.74 -1.32
N LEU A 158 9.54 20.46 -1.29
CA LEU A 158 8.61 19.37 -1.02
C LEU A 158 8.31 19.28 0.48
N PRO A 159 7.18 18.69 0.91
CA PRO A 159 6.95 18.38 2.32
C PRO A 159 8.11 17.62 2.99
N ARG A 160 8.32 17.79 4.31
CA ARG A 160 9.28 16.96 5.06
C ARG A 160 8.88 15.48 5.09
N TYR A 161 9.87 14.60 5.23
CA TYR A 161 9.70 13.15 5.40
C TYR A 161 8.96 12.48 4.23
N ILE A 162 9.50 12.61 3.02
CA ILE A 162 8.88 12.03 1.82
C ILE A 162 9.52 10.71 1.45
N PHE A 163 8.71 9.68 1.24
CA PHE A 163 9.16 8.47 0.57
C PHE A 163 9.37 8.74 -0.93
N ASP A 164 10.57 8.44 -1.42
CA ASP A 164 10.95 8.58 -2.83
C ASP A 164 11.75 7.35 -3.32
N GLY A 165 11.54 6.21 -2.66
CA GLY A 165 12.20 4.94 -2.95
C GLY A 165 11.51 4.14 -4.06
N PRO A 166 11.99 2.91 -4.34
CA PRO A 166 11.35 2.03 -5.31
C PRO A 166 9.88 1.73 -4.96
N CYS A 167 8.99 1.66 -5.95
CA CYS A 167 7.59 1.28 -5.74
C CYS A 167 7.50 -0.24 -5.59
N ARG A 168 7.81 -0.77 -4.41
CA ARG A 168 7.70 -2.21 -4.14
C ARG A 168 6.24 -2.62 -4.07
N TYR A 169 5.91 -3.75 -4.69
CA TYR A 169 4.63 -4.40 -4.49
C TYR A 169 4.79 -5.72 -3.74
N SER A 170 3.74 -6.07 -3.00
CA SER A 170 3.51 -7.43 -2.53
C SER A 170 2.07 -7.83 -2.80
N ARG A 171 1.88 -9.08 -3.21
CA ARG A 171 0.57 -9.74 -3.31
C ARG A 171 0.47 -10.80 -2.24
N HIS A 172 -0.67 -10.85 -1.57
CA HIS A 172 -0.98 -11.79 -0.51
C HIS A 172 -2.25 -12.55 -0.90
N ASP A 173 -2.11 -13.87 -1.01
CA ASP A 173 -3.23 -14.77 -1.31
C ASP A 173 -3.61 -15.51 -0.01
N SER A 174 -4.84 -15.31 0.48
CA SER A 174 -5.30 -15.91 1.75
C SER A 174 -6.53 -16.79 1.54
N LEU A 175 -6.39 -18.07 1.91
CA LEU A 175 -7.49 -19.01 2.12
C LEU A 175 -8.07 -18.91 3.54
N ALA A 176 -7.26 -18.46 4.50
CA ALA A 176 -7.61 -18.45 5.92
C ALA A 176 -8.68 -17.39 6.25
N VAL A 177 -8.65 -16.25 5.54
CA VAL A 177 -9.71 -15.23 5.66
C VAL A 177 -11.05 -15.77 5.20
N GLY A 178 -11.02 -16.65 4.18
CA GLY A 178 -12.04 -17.65 3.87
C GLY A 178 -12.82 -18.14 5.10
N ARG A 179 -12.06 -18.86 5.92
CA ARG A 179 -12.56 -19.52 7.14
C ARG A 179 -12.85 -18.55 8.29
N LEU A 180 -12.09 -17.46 8.43
CA LEU A 180 -12.24 -16.48 9.51
C LEU A 180 -13.53 -15.66 9.35
N THR A 181 -13.99 -15.43 8.12
CA THR A 181 -15.21 -14.66 7.84
C THR A 181 -16.48 -15.53 7.70
N MET A 182 -16.41 -16.82 8.07
CA MET A 182 -17.54 -17.77 8.03
C MET A 182 -18.24 -17.93 6.66
N LEU A 183 -17.57 -17.57 5.57
CA LEU A 183 -18.08 -17.71 4.20
C LEU A 183 -17.14 -18.63 3.45
N ASN A 184 -17.70 -19.62 2.74
CA ASN A 184 -17.05 -20.60 1.85
C ASN A 184 -15.50 -20.75 1.95
N ALA A 185 -15.04 -21.82 2.60
CA ALA A 185 -13.63 -22.09 2.94
C ALA A 185 -12.66 -22.26 1.75
N ASP A 186 -13.18 -22.27 0.51
CA ASP A 186 -12.44 -22.68 -0.70
C ASP A 186 -12.07 -21.50 -1.62
N CYS A 187 -12.36 -20.24 -1.24
CA CYS A 187 -12.04 -19.07 -2.07
C CYS A 187 -10.68 -18.46 -1.68
N ILE A 188 -9.75 -18.38 -2.64
CA ILE A 188 -8.49 -17.63 -2.50
C ILE A 188 -8.79 -16.14 -2.64
N TYR A 189 -8.49 -15.36 -1.61
CA TYR A 189 -8.61 -13.90 -1.66
C TYR A 189 -7.25 -13.25 -1.87
N SER A 190 -7.11 -12.47 -2.94
CA SER A 190 -5.88 -11.76 -3.30
C SER A 190 -5.95 -10.29 -2.87
N THR A 191 -4.90 -9.85 -2.19
CA THR A 191 -4.71 -8.45 -1.76
C THR A 191 -3.34 -7.97 -2.22
N TRP A 192 -3.27 -6.71 -2.65
CA TRP A 192 -2.03 -6.08 -3.07
C TRP A 192 -1.70 -4.90 -2.16
N LYS A 193 -0.40 -4.70 -1.94
CA LYS A 193 0.17 -3.54 -1.27
C LYS A 193 1.29 -3.01 -2.13
N ILE A 194 1.22 -1.74 -2.51
CA ILE A 194 2.22 -1.07 -3.33
C ILE A 194 2.73 0.15 -2.56
N GLN A 195 4.05 0.26 -2.37
CA GLN A 195 4.67 1.47 -1.85
C GLN A 195 4.61 2.57 -2.92
N MET A 196 4.16 3.76 -2.54
CA MET A 196 3.90 4.86 -3.48
C MET A 196 4.78 6.06 -3.14
N LYS A 197 5.52 6.56 -4.12
CA LYS A 197 6.34 7.76 -3.99
C LYS A 197 5.48 8.99 -3.80
N ARG A 198 5.96 9.90 -2.94
CA ARG A 198 5.51 11.29 -2.83
C ARG A 198 4.01 11.49 -2.62
N ILE A 199 3.32 10.58 -1.93
CA ILE A 199 1.89 10.73 -1.64
C ILE A 199 1.58 12.11 -1.02
N SER A 200 2.42 12.59 -0.10
CA SER A 200 2.23 13.88 0.57
C SER A 200 2.33 15.12 -0.34
N VAL A 201 2.91 14.98 -1.54
CA VAL A 201 2.95 16.05 -2.55
C VAL A 201 1.58 16.20 -3.20
N PHE A 202 0.93 15.09 -3.54
CA PHE A 202 -0.38 15.07 -4.18
C PHE A 202 -1.52 15.21 -3.17
N PHE A 203 -1.37 14.61 -1.99
CA PHE A 203 -2.31 14.69 -0.87
C PHE A 203 -1.59 15.32 0.33
N LYS A 204 -1.73 16.63 0.49
CA LYS A 204 -1.04 17.40 1.53
C LYS A 204 -1.15 16.73 2.90
N PRO A 205 -0.13 16.80 3.79
CA PRO A 205 -0.14 16.11 5.08
C PRO A 205 -1.39 16.32 5.96
N GLN A 206 -2.02 17.50 5.87
CA GLN A 206 -3.27 17.87 6.52
C GLN A 206 -4.54 17.36 5.80
N GLU A 207 -4.47 17.08 4.50
CA GLU A 207 -5.57 16.56 3.71
C GLU A 207 -5.72 15.05 3.98
N ARG A 208 -6.61 14.72 4.92
CA ARG A 208 -6.91 13.34 5.35
C ARG A 208 -8.41 13.12 5.39
N GLN A 209 -8.83 11.99 4.87
CA GLN A 209 -10.23 11.59 4.77
C GLN A 209 -10.55 10.78 6.02
N HIS A 210 -11.25 11.42 6.96
CA HIS A 210 -11.74 10.77 8.17
C HIS A 210 -12.89 9.83 7.84
N TRP A 211 -13.11 8.81 8.68
CA TRP A 211 -14.26 7.94 8.50
C TRP A 211 -15.61 8.70 8.55
N ASN A 212 -16.58 8.21 7.79
CA ASN A 212 -17.88 8.81 7.58
C ASN A 212 -18.78 8.57 8.80
N LYS A 213 -18.87 9.59 9.65
CA LYS A 213 -19.71 9.60 10.86
C LYS A 213 -21.21 9.41 10.60
N LYS A 214 -21.67 9.51 9.35
CA LYS A 214 -23.08 9.31 8.97
C LYS A 214 -23.36 7.89 8.45
N TYR A 215 -22.33 7.05 8.28
CA TYR A 215 -22.48 5.71 7.74
C TYR A 215 -22.52 4.66 8.86
N LYS A 216 -23.65 3.97 9.00
CA LYS A 216 -23.88 3.01 10.10
C LYS A 216 -22.81 1.92 10.19
N ALA A 217 -22.34 1.39 9.06
CA ALA A 217 -21.33 0.34 9.09
C ALA A 217 -19.95 0.87 9.55
N ALA A 218 -19.62 2.14 9.25
CA ALA A 218 -18.43 2.76 9.82
C ALA A 218 -18.58 3.10 11.31
N GLN A 219 -19.78 3.51 11.75
CA GLN A 219 -20.08 3.72 13.18
C GLN A 219 -19.91 2.42 13.99
N ALA A 220 -20.28 1.27 13.43
CA ALA A 220 -20.07 -0.02 14.09
C ALA A 220 -18.59 -0.36 14.31
N ILE A 221 -17.67 0.29 13.59
CA ILE A 221 -16.22 0.06 13.67
C ILE A 221 -15.53 1.13 14.52
N PHE A 222 -15.88 2.39 14.28
CA PHE A 222 -15.17 3.55 14.81
C PHE A 222 -15.99 4.38 15.80
N GLY A 223 -17.25 4.00 16.04
CA GLY A 223 -18.09 4.62 17.06
C GLY A 223 -17.65 4.24 18.46
N ASP A 224 -18.41 4.70 19.43
CA ASP A 224 -18.12 4.48 20.84
C ASP A 224 -18.74 3.18 21.35
N GLY A 225 -18.05 2.53 22.30
CA GLY A 225 -18.56 1.41 23.08
C GLY A 225 -17.90 0.06 22.82
N PRO A 226 -18.21 -0.95 23.65
CA PRO A 226 -17.51 -2.25 23.64
C PRO A 226 -17.62 -2.99 22.30
N LEU A 227 -18.76 -2.87 21.62
CA LEU A 227 -18.99 -3.52 20.33
C LEU A 227 -18.05 -2.96 19.25
N ALA A 228 -17.87 -1.64 19.18
CA ALA A 228 -16.97 -1.02 18.22
C ALA A 228 -15.50 -1.39 18.48
N VAL A 229 -15.09 -1.47 19.76
CA VAL A 229 -13.76 -1.96 20.15
C VAL A 229 -13.55 -3.40 19.67
N ALA A 230 -14.53 -4.28 19.88
CA ALA A 230 -14.48 -5.66 19.41
C ALA A 230 -14.37 -5.73 17.88
N THR A 231 -15.23 -5.00 17.15
CA THR A 231 -15.21 -4.95 15.68
C THR A 231 -13.90 -4.39 15.13
N LYS A 232 -13.34 -3.32 15.72
CA LYS A 232 -12.04 -2.75 15.33
C LYS A 232 -10.91 -3.76 15.55
N THR A 233 -10.98 -4.54 16.64
CA THR A 233 -10.02 -5.61 16.92
C THR A 233 -10.11 -6.73 15.90
N THR A 234 -11.33 -7.17 15.55
CA THR A 234 -11.56 -8.15 14.47
C THR A 234 -11.05 -7.65 13.13
N ILE A 235 -11.25 -6.37 12.80
CA ILE A 235 -10.71 -5.75 11.58
C ILE A 235 -9.19 -5.80 11.55
N LYS A 236 -8.53 -5.43 12.66
CA LYS A 236 -7.07 -5.48 12.75
C LYS A 236 -6.55 -6.92 12.65
N LEU A 237 -7.24 -7.87 13.26
CA LEU A 237 -6.89 -9.29 13.17
C LEU A 237 -7.03 -9.80 11.73
N ALA A 238 -8.17 -9.54 11.09
CA ALA A 238 -8.39 -9.90 9.70
C ALA A 238 -7.37 -9.22 8.76
N HIS A 239 -7.04 -7.95 9.00
CA HIS A 239 -5.97 -7.26 8.26
C HIS A 239 -4.64 -7.99 8.45
N LYS A 240 -4.27 -8.32 9.68
CA LYS A 240 -3.04 -9.06 9.98
C LYS A 240 -3.03 -10.42 9.28
N THR A 241 -4.16 -11.13 9.20
CA THR A 241 -4.25 -12.41 8.48
C THR A 241 -4.16 -12.22 6.96
N LEU A 242 -4.71 -11.13 6.41
CA LEU A 242 -4.65 -10.82 4.98
C LEU A 242 -3.26 -10.44 4.50
N TYR A 243 -2.59 -9.57 5.25
CA TYR A 243 -1.26 -9.07 4.93
C TYR A 243 -0.17 -9.84 5.69
N GLY A 244 -0.57 -10.88 6.43
CA GLY A 244 0.32 -11.82 7.07
C GLY A 244 1.10 -12.48 5.95
N ARG A 245 2.39 -12.18 5.87
CA ARG A 245 3.27 -12.75 4.86
C ARG A 245 3.49 -14.23 5.18
N THR A 246 2.53 -15.07 4.84
CA THR A 246 2.72 -16.51 4.85
C THR A 246 3.79 -16.84 3.82
N LEU A 247 4.87 -17.50 4.24
CA LEU A 247 6.07 -17.75 3.42
C LEU A 247 5.78 -18.51 2.10
N LYS A 248 4.60 -19.13 1.99
CA LYS A 248 4.18 -19.96 0.86
C LYS A 248 3.41 -19.22 -0.25
N HIS A 249 2.94 -17.99 -0.02
CA HIS A 249 1.96 -17.34 -0.92
C HIS A 249 2.21 -15.85 -1.24
N ASN A 250 3.43 -15.33 -1.02
CA ASN A 250 3.73 -13.92 -1.32
C ASN A 250 4.54 -13.76 -2.59
N GLU A 251 3.96 -13.06 -3.55
CA GLU A 251 4.71 -12.50 -4.67
C GLU A 251 5.13 -11.08 -4.29
N ASN A 252 6.35 -10.69 -4.65
CA ASN A 252 6.84 -9.34 -4.44
C ASN A 252 7.76 -8.93 -5.60
N GLY A 253 7.96 -7.63 -5.74
CA GLY A 253 8.84 -7.08 -6.75
C GLY A 253 8.82 -5.56 -6.74
N THR A 254 9.38 -4.94 -7.77
CA THR A 254 9.42 -3.49 -7.94
C THR A 254 8.68 -3.10 -9.22
N LEU A 255 7.93 -2.01 -9.15
CA LEU A 255 7.22 -1.41 -10.28
C LEU A 255 7.89 -0.08 -10.64
N THR A 256 8.09 0.16 -11.94
CA THR A 256 8.72 1.39 -12.44
C THR A 256 7.84 2.18 -13.42
N ASN A 257 6.90 1.51 -14.07
CA ASN A 257 6.05 2.09 -15.11
C ASN A 257 4.71 1.33 -15.24
N ALA A 258 3.88 1.73 -16.20
CA ALA A 258 2.60 1.10 -16.46
C ALA A 258 2.69 -0.36 -16.90
N ASP A 259 3.68 -0.74 -17.72
CA ASP A 259 3.84 -2.11 -18.21
C ASP A 259 4.10 -3.08 -17.05
N ASP A 260 4.91 -2.68 -16.07
CA ASP A 260 5.15 -3.47 -14.87
C ASP A 260 3.84 -3.71 -14.12
N LEU A 261 3.02 -2.67 -13.96
CA LEU A 261 1.73 -2.76 -13.28
C LEU A 261 0.78 -3.71 -14.03
N TRP A 262 0.70 -3.62 -15.36
CA TRP A 262 -0.12 -4.55 -16.14
C TRP A 262 0.35 -5.99 -16.04
N LYS A 263 1.66 -6.23 -16.18
CA LYS A 263 2.24 -7.59 -16.24
C LYS A 263 2.32 -8.29 -14.90
N LEU A 264 2.64 -7.55 -13.85
CA LEU A 264 2.96 -8.12 -12.53
C LEU A 264 1.78 -8.05 -11.55
N VAL A 265 0.87 -7.09 -11.74
CA VAL A 265 -0.23 -6.85 -10.80
C VAL A 265 -1.58 -7.28 -11.36
N PHE A 266 -1.88 -6.92 -12.62
CA PHE A 266 -3.22 -7.11 -13.18
C PHE A 266 -3.39 -8.29 -14.15
N ALA A 267 -2.31 -8.80 -14.73
CA ALA A 267 -2.36 -10.00 -15.56
C ALA A 267 -2.60 -11.24 -14.69
N ASP A 268 -3.52 -12.10 -15.12
CA ASP A 268 -3.71 -13.41 -14.50
C ASP A 268 -2.45 -14.26 -14.68
N ARG A 269 -2.09 -15.00 -13.64
CA ARG A 269 -0.84 -15.78 -13.61
C ARG A 269 -0.81 -16.88 -14.65
N THR A 270 -1.97 -17.48 -14.93
CA THR A 270 -2.14 -18.65 -15.78
C THR A 270 -2.33 -18.23 -17.23
N THR A 271 -3.29 -17.34 -17.48
CA THR A 271 -3.65 -16.94 -18.83
C THR A 271 -2.75 -15.83 -19.38
N LYS A 272 -2.01 -15.14 -18.51
CA LYS A 272 -1.26 -13.91 -18.83
C LYS A 272 -2.12 -12.78 -19.37
N SER A 273 -3.44 -12.93 -19.32
CA SER A 273 -4.40 -11.92 -19.78
C SER A 273 -4.93 -11.11 -18.61
N ILE A 274 -5.31 -9.86 -18.87
CA ILE A 274 -5.96 -9.02 -17.87
C ILE A 274 -7.36 -9.56 -17.61
N LYS A 275 -7.65 -9.88 -16.34
CA LYS A 275 -8.97 -10.29 -15.89
C LYS A 275 -9.86 -9.06 -15.72
N PRO A 276 -11.06 -9.01 -16.32
CA PRO A 276 -12.03 -7.97 -15.99
C PRO A 276 -12.46 -8.15 -14.53
N CYS A 277 -12.07 -7.22 -13.67
CA CYS A 277 -12.37 -7.28 -12.25
C CYS A 277 -12.55 -5.88 -11.68
N ARG A 278 -13.36 -5.79 -10.62
CA ARG A 278 -13.48 -4.61 -9.77
C ARG A 278 -12.59 -4.79 -8.54
N TYR A 279 -12.04 -3.71 -8.04
CA TYR A 279 -11.17 -3.66 -6.89
C TYR A 279 -11.65 -2.60 -5.91
N THR A 280 -11.47 -2.85 -4.62
CA THR A 280 -11.65 -1.88 -3.55
C THR A 280 -10.27 -1.42 -3.14
N TYR A 281 -10.04 -0.11 -2.96
CA TYR A 281 -8.71 0.41 -2.64
C TYR A 281 -8.72 1.47 -1.54
N VAL A 282 -7.57 1.59 -0.88
CA VAL A 282 -7.21 2.68 0.03
C VAL A 282 -5.79 3.17 -0.28
N ILE A 283 -5.57 4.46 -0.09
CA ILE A 283 -4.24 5.07 -0.11
C ILE A 283 -4.00 5.65 1.28
N ASP A 284 -2.96 5.19 1.97
CA ASP A 284 -2.51 5.76 3.25
C ASP A 284 -1.33 6.72 3.04
N ASN A 285 -0.49 6.93 4.05
CA ASN A 285 0.67 7.82 3.94
C ASN A 285 1.78 7.29 3.01
N ASN A 286 1.87 5.97 2.84
CA ASN A 286 3.01 5.31 2.19
C ASN A 286 2.59 4.31 1.11
N THR A 287 1.36 3.83 1.12
CA THR A 287 0.94 2.67 0.32
C THR A 287 -0.41 2.83 -0.34
N TRP A 288 -0.50 2.29 -1.55
CA TRP A 288 -1.74 1.95 -2.22
C TRP A 288 -2.04 0.48 -1.96
N ARG A 289 -3.17 0.21 -1.31
CA ARG A 289 -3.62 -1.13 -0.92
C ARG A 289 -4.96 -1.42 -1.55
N PHE A 290 -5.13 -2.60 -2.14
CA PHE A 290 -6.38 -2.97 -2.78
C PHE A 290 -6.59 -4.47 -2.87
N SER A 291 -7.82 -4.87 -3.17
CA SER A 291 -8.24 -6.26 -3.29
C SER A 291 -9.35 -6.44 -4.32
N GLU A 292 -9.46 -7.62 -4.92
CA GLU A 292 -10.58 -7.95 -5.80
C GLU A 292 -11.94 -7.82 -5.08
N THR A 293 -12.95 -7.40 -5.84
CA THR A 293 -14.30 -7.05 -5.37
C THR A 293 -15.34 -7.86 -6.14
N ASP A 294 -15.33 -9.18 -5.93
CA ASP A 294 -16.38 -10.15 -6.30
C ASP A 294 -16.01 -11.45 -5.55
N ILE A 295 -16.80 -12.12 -4.71
CA ILE A 295 -18.12 -12.76 -4.85
C ILE A 295 -18.66 -12.95 -3.43
N GLN A 296 -19.84 -12.45 -3.05
CA GLN A 296 -20.58 -12.80 -1.81
C GLN A 296 -19.84 -12.77 -0.44
N PHE A 297 -18.54 -12.46 -0.40
CA PHE A 297 -17.60 -12.80 0.68
C PHE A 297 -17.48 -11.73 1.76
N PHE A 298 -17.79 -10.49 1.37
CA PHE A 298 -17.61 -9.30 2.18
C PHE A 298 -18.91 -8.55 2.41
N ALA A 299 -20.05 -9.10 1.99
CA ALA A 299 -21.35 -8.54 2.36
C ALA A 299 -21.49 -8.49 3.90
N ASP A 300 -20.85 -9.44 4.60
CA ASP A 300 -20.90 -9.57 6.06
C ASP A 300 -19.77 -8.86 6.82
N PHE A 301 -18.78 -8.27 6.13
CA PHE A 301 -17.72 -7.50 6.80
C PHE A 301 -18.07 -6.02 6.81
N ALA A 302 -18.06 -5.41 8.01
CA ALA A 302 -18.55 -4.06 8.27
C ALA A 302 -17.93 -2.95 7.39
N SER A 303 -16.71 -3.16 6.83
CA SER A 303 -16.18 -2.32 5.74
C SER A 303 -14.89 -2.92 5.14
N LYS A 304 -14.89 -3.13 3.82
CA LYS A 304 -13.68 -3.50 3.03
C LYS A 304 -12.60 -2.43 3.11
N HIS A 305 -12.97 -1.15 3.04
CA HIS A 305 -12.02 -0.04 3.14
C HIS A 305 -11.36 0.00 4.53
N ALA A 306 -12.14 -0.19 5.61
CA ALA A 306 -11.58 -0.24 6.95
C ALA A 306 -10.64 -1.44 7.13
N LEU A 307 -10.97 -2.58 6.52
CA LEU A 307 -10.10 -3.74 6.48
C LEU A 307 -8.78 -3.43 5.80
N LEU A 308 -8.79 -2.89 4.58
CA LEU A 308 -7.56 -2.53 3.85
C LEU A 308 -6.75 -1.46 4.60
N ALA A 309 -7.42 -0.55 5.31
CA ALA A 309 -6.79 0.52 6.09
C ALA A 309 -6.32 0.09 7.49
N ASN A 310 -6.36 -1.20 7.84
CA ASN A 310 -6.01 -1.73 9.17
C ASN A 310 -6.79 -1.05 10.32
N GLY A 311 -8.06 -0.71 10.07
CA GLY A 311 -8.90 0.00 11.03
C GLY A 311 -8.40 1.40 11.39
N SER A 312 -7.68 2.07 10.48
CA SER A 312 -7.30 3.49 10.64
C SER A 312 -8.53 4.40 10.50
N GLU A 313 -8.62 5.41 11.36
CA GLU A 313 -9.68 6.42 11.28
C GLU A 313 -9.51 7.37 10.10
N TYR A 314 -8.31 7.41 9.52
CA TYR A 314 -7.95 8.30 8.43
C TYR A 314 -7.23 7.55 7.31
N VAL A 315 -7.51 7.96 6.07
CA VAL A 315 -6.77 7.61 4.85
C VAL A 315 -6.46 8.87 4.07
N ARG A 316 -5.59 8.79 3.05
CA ARG A 316 -5.41 9.88 2.07
C ARG A 316 -6.50 9.86 1.02
N TYR A 317 -6.84 8.67 0.54
CA TYR A 317 -7.94 8.48 -0.40
C TYR A 317 -8.46 7.05 -0.36
N ALA A 318 -9.67 6.83 -0.86
CA ALA A 318 -10.29 5.51 -0.92
C ALA A 318 -11.43 5.48 -1.94
N GLY A 319 -11.69 4.30 -2.50
CA GLY A 319 -12.78 4.12 -3.45
C GLY A 319 -12.78 2.72 -4.03
N GLU A 320 -13.29 2.61 -5.24
CA GLU A 320 -13.21 1.42 -6.07
C GLU A 320 -12.56 1.74 -7.41
N PHE A 321 -12.05 0.73 -8.08
CA PHE A 321 -11.59 0.86 -9.46
C PHE A 321 -11.85 -0.43 -10.24
N HIS A 322 -11.89 -0.34 -11.56
CA HIS A 322 -11.94 -1.52 -12.41
C HIS A 322 -11.14 -1.32 -13.68
N LEU A 323 -10.76 -2.45 -14.26
CA LEU A 323 -10.02 -2.50 -15.51
C LEU A 323 -11.02 -2.59 -16.67
N ARG A 324 -10.76 -1.83 -17.73
CA ARG A 324 -11.51 -1.95 -18.98
C ARG A 324 -10.62 -1.65 -20.18
N PRO A 325 -11.03 -2.05 -21.39
CA PRO A 325 -10.40 -1.54 -22.59
C PRO A 325 -10.48 -0.02 -22.66
N LYS A 326 -9.44 0.59 -23.21
CA LYS A 326 -9.33 2.03 -23.45
C LYS A 326 -10.52 2.47 -24.31
N HIS A 327 -11.19 3.54 -23.89
CA HIS A 327 -12.44 4.02 -24.50
C HIS A 327 -13.67 3.08 -24.32
N GLY A 328 -13.58 2.09 -23.43
CA GLY A 328 -14.70 1.24 -23.03
C GLY A 328 -14.87 -0.04 -23.84
N TRP A 329 -15.70 -0.94 -23.31
CA TRP A 329 -15.93 -2.29 -23.85
C TRP A 329 -16.54 -2.32 -25.26
N ALA A 330 -17.32 -1.30 -25.63
CA ALA A 330 -17.98 -1.22 -26.94
C ALA A 330 -17.00 -1.04 -28.12
N ASN A 331 -15.76 -0.58 -27.84
CA ASN A 331 -14.75 -0.29 -28.86
C ASN A 331 -13.68 -1.39 -28.95
N CYS A 332 -13.96 -2.57 -28.40
CA CYS A 332 -13.00 -3.68 -28.33
C CYS A 332 -13.38 -4.79 -29.32
N ASP A 333 -12.58 -4.97 -30.37
CA ASP A 333 -12.77 -6.01 -31.38
C ASP A 333 -12.40 -7.41 -30.86
N ASN A 334 -13.14 -7.97 -29.89
CA ASN A 334 -13.22 -9.38 -29.44
C ASN A 334 -11.94 -10.27 -29.46
N GLN A 335 -10.75 -9.68 -29.44
CA GLN A 335 -9.45 -10.36 -29.50
C GLN A 335 -8.67 -9.92 -28.26
N TRP A 336 -9.04 -10.52 -27.13
CA TRP A 336 -8.46 -10.28 -25.80
C TRP A 336 -7.01 -10.76 -25.65
N ALA A 337 -6.40 -11.34 -26.70
CA ALA A 337 -5.18 -12.12 -26.59
C ALA A 337 -3.86 -11.33 -26.78
N ASN A 338 -3.88 -10.05 -27.19
CA ASN A 338 -2.64 -9.27 -27.41
C ASN A 338 -2.86 -7.77 -27.15
N CYS A 339 -2.64 -7.26 -25.93
CA CYS A 339 -2.85 -5.83 -25.68
C CYS A 339 -2.24 -5.25 -24.38
N ASP A 340 -0.95 -4.96 -24.35
CA ASP A 340 -0.36 -4.11 -23.30
C ASP A 340 -0.77 -2.61 -23.45
N ASN A 341 -1.22 -2.17 -24.63
CA ASN A 341 -1.55 -0.77 -24.95
C ASN A 341 -3.05 -0.45 -25.14
N LYS A 342 -3.95 -1.38 -24.80
CA LYS A 342 -5.41 -1.18 -25.00
C LYS A 342 -6.21 -1.10 -23.70
N TRP A 343 -5.60 -1.07 -22.52
CA TRP A 343 -6.34 -1.03 -21.25
C TRP A 343 -6.20 0.32 -20.55
N GLU A 344 -7.23 0.65 -19.79
CA GLU A 344 -7.25 1.78 -18.85
C GLU A 344 -7.83 1.35 -17.51
N ILE A 345 -7.41 2.04 -16.46
CA ILE A 345 -7.98 1.88 -15.12
C ILE A 345 -8.99 2.99 -14.88
N VAL A 346 -10.21 2.60 -14.50
CA VAL A 346 -11.26 3.53 -14.10
C VAL A 346 -11.30 3.57 -12.59
N PHE A 347 -10.95 4.71 -11.99
CA PHE A 347 -11.04 4.94 -10.56
C PHE A 347 -12.28 5.76 -10.21
N ASP A 348 -12.81 5.51 -9.02
CA ASP A 348 -13.81 6.36 -8.38
C ASP A 348 -13.42 6.70 -6.93
N ASN A 349 -14.25 7.55 -6.32
CA ASN A 349 -14.19 7.95 -4.91
C ASN A 349 -15.26 7.25 -4.04
N GLY A 350 -15.79 6.12 -4.51
CA GLY A 350 -16.86 5.35 -3.90
C GLY A 350 -16.42 4.60 -2.65
N SER A 351 -16.44 5.27 -1.50
CA SER A 351 -16.22 4.63 -0.19
C SER A 351 -17.30 5.01 0.79
N GLY A 352 -18.11 4.06 1.25
CA GLY A 352 -19.05 4.31 2.35
C GLY A 352 -18.34 4.71 3.64
N THR A 353 -17.13 4.19 3.85
CA THR A 353 -16.35 4.38 5.08
C THR A 353 -15.60 5.69 5.12
N TYR A 354 -14.98 6.15 4.04
CA TYR A 354 -14.20 7.40 4.06
C TYR A 354 -14.81 8.52 3.21
N ALA A 355 -15.69 8.18 2.26
CA ALA A 355 -16.45 9.09 1.41
C ALA A 355 -15.67 10.34 0.92
N PRO A 356 -14.51 10.15 0.28
CA PRO A 356 -13.63 11.27 0.01
C PRO A 356 -14.17 12.18 -1.11
N SER A 357 -13.75 13.46 -1.08
CA SER A 357 -14.24 14.46 -2.04
C SER A 357 -13.89 14.09 -3.49
N PRO A 358 -14.82 14.27 -4.46
CA PRO A 358 -14.53 14.08 -5.88
C PRO A 358 -13.51 15.10 -6.41
N GLU A 359 -13.33 16.24 -5.75
CA GLU A 359 -12.33 17.27 -6.13
C GLU A 359 -10.90 16.73 -6.08
N LEU A 360 -10.64 15.70 -5.27
CA LEU A 360 -9.34 15.07 -5.11
C LEU A 360 -9.07 13.94 -6.13
N LEU A 361 -10.00 13.66 -7.04
CA LEU A 361 -9.79 12.67 -8.10
C LEU A 361 -8.62 13.06 -9.02
N ILE A 362 -8.40 14.36 -9.23
CA ILE A 362 -7.25 14.83 -10.02
C ILE A 362 -5.93 14.51 -9.30
N ASN A 363 -5.86 14.70 -7.98
CA ASN A 363 -4.70 14.37 -7.16
C ASN A 363 -4.40 12.86 -7.19
N LEU A 364 -5.44 12.02 -7.16
CA LEU A 364 -5.32 10.58 -7.32
C LEU A 364 -4.71 10.22 -8.68
N LYS A 365 -5.25 10.81 -9.76
CA LYS A 365 -4.78 10.57 -11.12
C LYS A 365 -3.31 10.97 -11.27
N ASP A 366 -2.94 12.16 -10.81
CA ASP A 366 -1.58 12.68 -10.93
C ASP A 366 -0.58 11.84 -10.10
N LEU A 367 -0.97 11.42 -8.88
CA LEU A 367 -0.17 10.51 -8.06
C LEU A 367 0.14 9.19 -8.79
N LEU A 368 -0.88 8.59 -9.40
CA LEU A 368 -0.74 7.32 -10.10
C LEU A 368 0.09 7.46 -11.38
N LEU A 369 -0.13 8.52 -12.16
CA LEU A 369 0.68 8.81 -13.36
C LEU A 369 2.13 9.11 -13.03
N PHE A 370 2.39 9.80 -11.92
CA PHE A 370 3.75 10.06 -11.44
C PHE A 370 4.48 8.76 -11.06
N ASN A 371 3.79 7.84 -10.38
CA ASN A 371 4.39 6.58 -9.95
C ASN A 371 4.49 5.54 -11.08
N PHE A 372 3.57 5.58 -12.05
CA PHE A 372 3.49 4.64 -13.17
C PHE A 372 3.33 5.39 -14.50
N PRO A 373 4.42 5.99 -15.02
CA PRO A 373 4.39 6.65 -16.32
C PRO A 373 3.87 5.73 -17.43
N GLY A 374 3.06 6.27 -18.32
CA GLY A 374 2.42 5.54 -19.42
C GLY A 374 1.04 4.94 -19.08
N LEU A 375 0.57 5.06 -17.84
CA LEU A 375 -0.70 4.46 -17.42
C LEU A 375 -1.90 5.23 -17.99
N ASN A 376 -2.87 4.53 -18.59
CA ASN A 376 -4.14 5.15 -18.98
C ASN A 376 -5.09 5.14 -17.78
N ILE A 377 -5.51 6.33 -17.32
CA ILE A 377 -6.40 6.48 -16.16
C ILE A 377 -7.59 7.37 -16.51
N VAL A 378 -8.77 6.90 -16.12
CA VAL A 378 -10.01 7.67 -16.09
C VAL A 378 -10.51 7.73 -14.66
N THR A 379 -11.05 8.88 -14.26
CA THR A 379 -11.59 9.09 -12.91
C THR A 379 -13.03 9.57 -13.02
N TYR A 380 -13.92 9.02 -12.20
CA TYR A 380 -15.31 9.48 -12.09
C TYR A 380 -15.70 9.71 -10.63
N ASP A 381 -16.62 10.67 -10.41
CA ASP A 381 -17.37 10.68 -9.15
C ASP A 381 -18.20 9.38 -9.07
N TYR A 382 -18.31 8.78 -7.89
CA TYR A 382 -19.11 7.58 -7.68
C TYR A 382 -20.60 7.74 -8.08
N LYS A 383 -21.09 8.97 -8.18
CA LYS A 383 -22.45 9.32 -8.64
C LYS A 383 -22.55 9.49 -10.15
N ASP A 384 -21.43 9.55 -10.86
CA ASP A 384 -21.40 9.82 -12.30
C ASP A 384 -22.16 8.73 -13.10
N PRO A 385 -23.09 9.10 -13.99
CA PRO A 385 -23.77 8.16 -14.86
C PRO A 385 -22.83 7.32 -15.76
N GLU A 386 -21.70 7.86 -16.21
CA GLU A 386 -20.73 7.15 -17.05
C GLU A 386 -20.01 6.05 -16.28
N LEU A 387 -19.75 6.25 -14.98
CA LEU A 387 -19.24 5.19 -14.12
C LEU A 387 -20.23 4.03 -14.05
N LYS A 388 -21.53 4.32 -13.85
CA LYS A 388 -22.58 3.29 -13.81
C LYS A 388 -22.67 2.50 -15.11
N LYS A 389 -22.60 3.18 -16.26
CA LYS A 389 -22.53 2.51 -17.58
C LYS A 389 -21.31 1.61 -17.68
N SER A 390 -20.14 2.10 -17.25
CA SER A 390 -18.91 1.32 -17.28
C SER A 390 -18.95 0.07 -16.40
N LEU A 391 -19.56 0.17 -15.21
CA LEU A 391 -19.72 -0.95 -14.29
C LEU A 391 -20.73 -1.97 -14.81
N ALA A 392 -21.81 -1.53 -15.47
CA ALA A 392 -22.75 -2.44 -16.12
C ALA A 392 -22.07 -3.26 -17.24
N ALA A 393 -21.24 -2.61 -18.07
CA ALA A 393 -20.48 -3.29 -19.11
C ALA A 393 -19.40 -4.23 -18.54
N LEU A 394 -18.75 -3.87 -17.43
CA LEU A 394 -17.85 -4.77 -16.71
C LEU A 394 -18.59 -6.04 -16.24
N LYS A 395 -19.79 -5.89 -15.67
CA LYS A 395 -20.59 -7.01 -15.19
C LYS A 395 -20.90 -8.00 -16.32
N GLU A 396 -21.33 -7.50 -17.47
CA GLU A 396 -21.57 -8.32 -18.67
C GLU A 396 -20.29 -9.05 -19.13
N ALA A 397 -19.14 -8.35 -19.16
CA ALA A 397 -17.85 -8.94 -19.52
C ALA A 397 -17.40 -10.04 -18.53
N VAL A 398 -17.66 -9.88 -17.24
CA VAL A 398 -17.37 -10.89 -16.21
C VAL A 398 -18.27 -12.12 -16.38
N GLU A 399 -19.56 -11.93 -16.64
CA GLU A 399 -20.52 -13.02 -16.89
C GLU A 399 -20.12 -13.84 -18.14
N ASN A 400 -19.78 -13.17 -19.24
CA ASN A 400 -19.31 -13.83 -20.47
C ASN A 400 -18.01 -14.62 -20.28
N ASN A 401 -17.08 -14.12 -19.45
CA ASN A 401 -15.85 -14.83 -19.12
C ASN A 401 -16.10 -16.07 -18.27
N LYS A 402 -17.02 -16.01 -17.29
CA LYS A 402 -17.39 -17.18 -16.47
C LYS A 402 -17.97 -18.31 -17.35
N THR A 403 -18.84 -17.97 -18.29
CA THR A 403 -19.39 -18.94 -19.24
C THR A 403 -18.28 -19.55 -20.11
N SER A 404 -17.36 -18.74 -20.64
CA SER A 404 -16.24 -19.22 -21.47
C SER A 404 -15.29 -20.17 -20.72
N VAL A 405 -14.94 -19.87 -19.47
CA VAL A 405 -14.09 -20.74 -18.62
C VAL A 405 -14.79 -22.05 -18.28
N SER A 406 -16.10 -22.00 -17.98
CA SER A 406 -16.90 -23.21 -17.71
C SER A 406 -17.02 -24.11 -18.94
N THR A 407 -17.13 -23.53 -20.14
CA THR A 407 -17.12 -24.27 -21.41
C THR A 407 -15.77 -24.95 -21.65
N ILE A 408 -14.65 -24.26 -21.38
CA ILE A 408 -13.30 -24.84 -21.52
C ILE A 408 -13.10 -26.00 -20.54
N GLN A 409 -13.50 -25.85 -19.28
CA GLN A 409 -13.43 -26.94 -18.30
C GLN A 409 -14.27 -28.15 -18.74
N ASN A 410 -15.50 -27.94 -19.21
CA ASN A 410 -16.36 -29.02 -19.70
C ASN A 410 -15.79 -29.73 -20.94
N VAL A 411 -15.15 -29.00 -21.85
CA VAL A 411 -14.46 -29.60 -23.02
C VAL A 411 -13.26 -30.44 -22.57
N VAL A 412 -12.42 -29.93 -21.66
CA VAL A 412 -11.26 -30.66 -21.12
C VAL A 412 -11.69 -31.92 -20.35
N PHE A 413 -12.76 -31.86 -19.56
CA PHE A 413 -13.34 -33.03 -18.87
C PHE A 413 -13.99 -34.03 -19.83
N SER A 414 -14.58 -33.58 -20.95
CA SER A 414 -15.13 -34.48 -21.98
C SER A 414 -14.05 -35.21 -22.79
N CYS A 415 -12.90 -34.57 -23.03
CA CYS A 415 -11.75 -35.17 -23.71
C CYS A 415 -10.94 -36.13 -22.82
N SER A 416 -11.04 -36.02 -21.50
CA SER A 416 -10.35 -36.91 -20.54
C SER A 416 -11.17 -38.14 -20.16
N ASN A 417 -12.48 -38.14 -20.41
CA ASN A 417 -13.38 -39.30 -20.23
C ASN A 417 -13.60 -40.12 -21.52
N SER A 418 -12.83 -39.87 -22.57
CA SER A 418 -12.93 -40.55 -23.88
C SER A 418 -11.66 -41.32 -24.27
N VAL A 419 -10.86 -41.77 -23.29
CA VAL A 419 -9.74 -42.71 -23.50
C VAL A 419 -9.96 -43.99 -22.70
#